data_AF-A0A453IAY8-F1
#
_entry.id   AF-A0A453IAY8-F1
#
_cell.length_a   1.000
_cell.length_b   1.000
_cell.length_c   1.000
_cell.angle_alpha   90.00
_cell.angle_beta   90.00
_cell.angle_gamma   90.00
#
_symmetry.space_group_name_H-M   'P 1'
#
loop_
_entity.id
_entity.type
_entity.pdbx_description
1 polymer ?
#
loop_
_entity_poly.entity_id
_entity_poly.type
_entity_poly.pdbx_seq_one_letter_code
_entity_poly.pdbx_strand_id
1 'polypeptide(L)'
;MADPAEHREEEEEAAAAGEEEDTGAQIAPIVKLEEVAITTGEEDEDVLLDMKAKLYRFDKDGGQWKERGTGAVKLLKHKETAKVRLVMRQAKTLKICANHLVVATTKMQEHAGSDKSCVWHALDFADCELKEEMFAIRFGSVENTNLHQL
;
A
#
# COMPACT_ATOMS: atom_id res chain seq x y z
N MET A 1 57.17 27.01 30.52
CA MET A 1 57.18 26.97 29.05
C MET A 1 55.77 26.60 28.62
N ALA A 2 55.11 27.51 27.89
CA ALA A 2 53.89 27.28 27.10
C ALA A 2 54.18 26.17 26.05
N ASP A 3 53.24 25.42 25.47
CA ASP A 3 51.90 25.75 24.92
C ASP A 3 51.14 24.39 24.67
N PRO A 4 50.00 24.28 23.96
CA PRO A 4 48.70 23.96 24.54
C PRO A 4 48.00 22.71 23.91
N ALA A 5 46.72 22.55 24.25
CA ALA A 5 45.79 21.50 23.85
C ALA A 5 45.70 21.23 22.34
N GLU A 6 45.75 19.95 21.95
CA GLU A 6 45.45 19.47 20.60
C GLU A 6 43.93 19.46 20.36
N HIS A 7 43.48 20.44 19.58
CA HIS A 7 42.15 20.53 18.99
C HIS A 7 42.09 19.55 17.81
N ARG A 8 41.42 18.42 17.99
CA ARG A 8 41.13 17.45 16.92
C ARG A 8 40.01 18.01 16.06
N GLU A 9 40.35 18.42 14.85
CA GLU A 9 39.43 18.96 13.84
C GLU A 9 38.39 17.89 13.44
N GLU A 10 37.11 18.22 13.66
CA GLU A 10 35.96 17.51 13.11
C GLU A 10 35.75 18.03 11.67
N GLU A 11 36.01 17.20 10.67
CA GLU A 11 35.60 17.48 9.29
C GLU A 11 34.08 17.35 9.18
N GLU A 12 33.38 18.47 9.33
CA GLU A 12 32.01 18.63 8.86
C GLU A 12 31.99 18.46 7.34
N GLU A 13 31.53 17.30 6.89
CA GLU A 13 31.17 17.02 5.50
C GLU A 13 29.96 17.89 5.16
N ALA A 14 30.22 19.13 4.73
CA ALA A 14 29.21 20.06 4.26
C ALA A 14 28.50 19.45 3.06
N ALA A 15 27.28 18.96 3.29
CA ALA A 15 26.34 18.61 2.25
C ALA A 15 26.17 19.81 1.32
N ALA A 16 26.76 19.73 0.13
CA ALA A 16 26.47 20.62 -0.98
C ALA A 16 24.99 20.41 -1.32
N ALA A 17 24.12 21.20 -0.70
CA ALA A 17 22.76 21.40 -1.16
C ALA A 17 22.88 21.88 -2.61
N GLY A 18 22.45 21.04 -3.55
CA GLY A 18 22.30 21.46 -4.93
C GLY A 18 21.37 22.67 -4.95
N GLU A 19 21.93 23.84 -5.24
CA GLU A 19 21.15 25.04 -5.50
C GLU A 19 20.20 24.69 -6.65
N GLU A 20 18.89 24.67 -6.37
CA GLU A 20 17.89 24.62 -7.43
C GLU A 20 18.05 25.90 -8.25
N GLU A 21 18.71 25.78 -9.41
CA GLU A 21 18.85 26.86 -10.37
C GLU A 21 17.46 27.20 -10.92
N ASP A 22 16.81 28.19 -10.30
CA ASP A 22 15.58 28.78 -10.78
C ASP A 22 15.87 29.50 -12.10
N THR A 23 15.63 28.78 -13.21
CA THR A 23 15.80 29.30 -14.58
C THR A 23 14.94 30.52 -14.91
N GLY A 24 14.04 30.97 -14.02
CA GLY A 24 13.17 32.13 -14.24
C GLY A 24 12.12 31.91 -15.33
N ALA A 25 11.94 30.66 -15.78
CA ALA A 25 11.01 30.32 -16.84
C ALA A 25 9.56 30.46 -16.34
N GLN A 26 8.84 31.41 -16.93
CA GLN A 26 7.40 31.58 -16.69
C GLN A 26 6.63 30.49 -17.45
N ILE A 27 6.18 29.46 -16.74
CA ILE A 27 5.37 28.38 -17.32
C ILE A 27 3.89 28.80 -17.31
N ALA A 28 3.36 29.16 -18.47
CA ALA A 28 1.94 29.44 -18.63
C ALA A 28 1.12 28.14 -18.51
N PRO A 29 -0.01 28.12 -17.78
CA PRO A 29 -0.85 26.93 -17.68
C PRO A 29 -1.39 26.51 -19.04
N ILE A 30 -1.07 25.28 -19.48
CA ILE A 30 -1.57 24.71 -20.75
C ILE A 30 -3.08 24.41 -20.65
N VAL A 31 -3.54 24.06 -19.46
CA VAL A 31 -4.94 23.71 -19.20
C VAL A 31 -5.39 24.28 -17.87
N LYS A 32 -6.64 24.75 -17.81
CA LYS A 32 -7.31 25.11 -16.57
C LYS A 32 -8.17 23.92 -16.15
N LEU A 33 -7.87 23.37 -14.97
CA LEU A 33 -8.66 22.29 -14.38
C LEU A 33 -9.75 22.89 -13.49
N GLU A 34 -10.93 22.31 -13.53
CA GLU A 34 -11.99 22.59 -12.56
C GLU A 34 -11.88 21.61 -11.39
N GLU A 35 -12.17 22.08 -10.20
CA GLU A 35 -12.24 21.21 -9.03
C GLU A 35 -13.47 20.31 -9.17
N VAL A 36 -13.26 19.01 -9.00
CA VAL A 36 -14.31 17.98 -9.09
C VAL A 36 -14.42 17.31 -7.73
N ALA A 37 -15.64 17.22 -7.21
CA ALA A 37 -15.90 16.43 -6.02
C ALA A 37 -15.67 14.94 -6.31
N ILE A 38 -14.79 14.30 -5.54
CA ILE A 38 -14.44 12.89 -5.70
C ILE A 38 -15.07 12.08 -4.57
N THR A 39 -15.75 11.00 -4.92
CA THR A 39 -16.23 9.99 -3.97
C THR A 39 -15.25 8.83 -3.92
N THR A 40 -15.16 8.18 -2.76
CA THR A 40 -14.31 6.99 -2.57
C THR A 40 -14.96 5.72 -3.10
N GLY A 41 -16.30 5.70 -3.14
CA GLY A 41 -17.10 4.50 -3.42
C GLY A 41 -17.19 3.55 -2.24
N GLU A 42 -16.86 4.01 -1.04
CA GLU A 42 -16.83 3.27 0.24
C GLU A 42 -17.88 3.83 1.24
N GLU A 43 -18.71 4.80 0.84
CA GLU A 43 -19.60 5.58 1.73
C GLU A 43 -20.73 4.75 2.35
N ASP A 44 -21.17 3.69 1.66
CA ASP A 44 -22.25 2.78 2.09
C ASP A 44 -21.74 1.54 2.84
N GLU A 45 -20.49 1.59 3.34
CA GLU A 45 -19.84 0.46 3.98
C GLU A 45 -19.29 0.82 5.36
N ASP A 46 -19.32 -0.15 6.27
CA ASP A 46 -18.71 -0.06 7.58
C ASP A 46 -17.31 -0.71 7.54
N VAL A 47 -16.34 -0.03 8.14
CA VAL A 47 -14.95 -0.52 8.23
C VAL A 47 -14.87 -1.56 9.35
N LEU A 48 -14.64 -2.82 8.98
CA LEU A 48 -14.41 -3.91 9.93
C LEU A 48 -12.93 -4.00 10.33
N LEU A 49 -12.04 -3.58 9.44
CA LEU A 49 -10.59 -3.64 9.61
C LEU A 49 -9.93 -2.53 8.79
N ASP A 50 -8.88 -1.91 9.34
CA ASP A 50 -8.02 -0.95 8.63
C ASP A 50 -6.59 -1.09 9.15
N MET A 51 -5.69 -1.56 8.30
CA MET A 51 -4.32 -1.90 8.70
C MET A 51 -3.31 -1.57 7.61
N LYS A 52 -2.08 -1.24 8.00
CA LYS A 52 -0.96 -1.13 7.06
C LYS A 52 -0.44 -2.50 6.68
N ALA A 53 -0.29 -2.73 5.38
CA ALA A 53 0.21 -3.98 4.84
C ALA A 53 0.99 -3.77 3.54
N LYS A 54 1.69 -4.83 3.13
CA LYS A 54 2.29 -4.97 1.81
C LYS A 54 1.67 -6.18 1.11
N LEU A 55 1.16 -5.97 -0.09
CA LEU A 55 0.50 -6.96 -0.92
C LEU A 55 1.40 -7.39 -2.06
N TYR A 56 1.40 -8.69 -2.31
CA TYR A 56 2.08 -9.35 -3.41
C TYR A 56 1.08 -10.14 -4.23
N ARG A 57 1.35 -10.26 -5.53
CA ARG A 57 0.59 -11.05 -6.49
C ARG A 57 1.51 -12.09 -7.12
N PHE A 58 1.07 -13.34 -7.16
CA PHE A 58 1.83 -14.40 -7.80
C PHE A 58 1.80 -14.27 -9.33
N ASP A 59 2.98 -14.24 -9.94
CA ASP A 59 3.15 -14.25 -11.38
C ASP A 59 3.20 -15.69 -11.89
N LYS A 60 2.10 -16.18 -12.48
CA LYS A 60 1.99 -17.58 -12.92
C LYS A 60 3.04 -17.93 -13.98
N ASP A 61 3.32 -17.03 -14.91
CA ASP A 61 4.28 -17.25 -16.00
C ASP A 61 5.73 -17.30 -15.50
N GLY A 62 6.07 -16.44 -14.54
CA GLY A 62 7.40 -16.36 -13.95
C GLY A 62 7.60 -17.25 -12.72
N GLY A 63 6.55 -17.87 -12.19
CA GLY A 63 6.60 -18.68 -10.97
C GLY A 63 7.05 -17.93 -9.72
N GLN A 64 6.79 -16.62 -9.62
CA GLN A 64 7.35 -15.76 -8.57
C GLN A 64 6.36 -14.74 -7.99
N TRP A 65 6.57 -14.34 -6.74
CA TRP A 65 5.82 -13.26 -6.11
C TRP A 65 6.31 -11.88 -6.57
N LYS A 66 5.39 -11.02 -7.03
CA LYS A 66 5.67 -9.61 -7.38
C LYS A 66 4.94 -8.68 -6.43
N GLU A 67 5.59 -7.61 -5.97
CA GLU A 67 4.91 -6.58 -5.15
C GLU A 67 3.79 -5.92 -5.98
N ARG A 68 2.59 -5.86 -5.41
CA ARG A 68 1.41 -5.24 -6.03
C ARG A 68 1.08 -3.89 -5.42
N GLY A 69 1.33 -3.71 -4.12
CA GLY A 69 1.15 -2.43 -3.46
C GLY A 69 1.51 -2.44 -1.98
N THR A 70 1.84 -1.26 -1.47
CA THR A 70 2.06 -1.01 -0.04
C THR A 70 1.16 0.12 0.41
N GLY A 71 0.37 -0.10 1.47
CA GLY A 71 -0.59 0.89 1.96
C GLY A 71 -1.61 0.31 2.94
N ALA A 72 -2.78 0.93 3.01
CA ALA A 72 -3.86 0.53 3.92
C ALA A 72 -4.74 -0.53 3.24
N VAL A 73 -4.91 -1.67 3.91
CA VAL A 73 -5.90 -2.70 3.58
C VAL A 73 -7.10 -2.55 4.51
N LYS A 74 -8.29 -2.58 3.94
CA LYS A 74 -9.55 -2.54 4.66
C LYS A 74 -10.42 -3.74 4.34
N LEU A 75 -11.15 -4.20 5.36
CA LEU A 75 -12.34 -5.03 5.16
C LEU A 75 -13.57 -4.16 5.35
N LEU A 76 -14.39 -4.08 4.32
CA LEU A 76 -15.54 -3.20 4.25
C LEU A 76 -16.80 -4.05 4.15
N LYS A 77 -17.78 -3.77 5.02
CA LYS A 77 -19.08 -4.45 5.01
C LYS A 77 -20.17 -3.50 4.53
N HIS A 78 -20.84 -3.85 3.45
CA HIS A 78 -21.94 -3.07 2.92
C HIS A 78 -23.13 -3.04 3.90
N LYS A 79 -23.66 -1.83 4.17
CA LYS A 79 -24.71 -1.60 5.19
C LYS A 79 -26.01 -2.34 4.89
N GLU A 80 -26.44 -2.36 3.61
CA GLU A 80 -27.68 -3.04 3.21
C GLU A 80 -27.50 -4.53 2.89
N THR A 81 -26.53 -4.89 2.04
CA THR A 81 -26.37 -6.27 1.56
C THR A 81 -25.59 -7.17 2.52
N ALA A 82 -24.95 -6.58 3.54
CA ALA A 82 -24.04 -7.24 4.48
C ALA A 82 -22.83 -7.96 3.83
N LYS A 83 -22.61 -7.79 2.52
CA LYS A 83 -21.45 -8.33 1.80
C LYS A 83 -20.18 -7.68 2.29
N VAL A 84 -19.12 -8.48 2.41
CA VAL A 84 -17.80 -8.00 2.81
C VAL A 84 -16.87 -8.00 1.60
N ARG A 85 -16.09 -6.94 1.43
CA ARG A 85 -15.01 -6.86 0.44
C ARG A 85 -13.70 -6.43 1.07
N LEU A 86 -12.60 -6.88 0.49
CA LEU A 86 -11.27 -6.39 0.76
C LEU A 86 -10.96 -5.28 -0.25
N VAL A 87 -10.58 -4.11 0.26
CA VAL A 87 -10.08 -3.00 -0.55
C VAL A 87 -8.71 -2.59 -0.03
N MET A 88 -7.72 -2.45 -0.91
CA MET A 88 -6.40 -1.94 -0.54
C MET A 88 -5.98 -0.84 -1.49
N ARG A 89 -5.46 0.26 -0.93
CA ARG A 89 -4.93 1.41 -1.68
C ARG A 89 -3.46 1.66 -1.38
N GLN A 90 -2.70 2.03 -2.39
CA GLN A 90 -1.30 2.43 -2.26
C GLN A 90 -1.18 3.76 -1.51
N ALA A 91 -0.26 3.87 -0.55
CA ALA A 91 -0.20 5.00 0.38
C ALA A 91 0.01 6.38 -0.27
N LYS A 92 0.73 6.46 -1.39
CA LYS A 92 1.06 7.75 -2.05
C LYS A 92 0.13 8.07 -3.23
N THR A 93 -0.17 7.08 -4.06
CA THR A 93 -0.93 7.27 -5.31
C THR A 93 -2.43 7.09 -5.11
N LEU A 94 -2.85 6.51 -3.98
CA LEU A 94 -4.23 6.13 -3.64
C LEU A 94 -4.89 5.17 -4.66
N LYS A 95 -4.11 4.63 -5.59
CA LYS A 95 -4.55 3.62 -6.55
C LYS A 95 -4.94 2.35 -5.81
N ILE A 96 -6.06 1.77 -6.22
CA ILE A 96 -6.52 0.47 -5.74
C ILE A 96 -5.54 -0.60 -6.23
N CYS A 97 -5.07 -1.45 -5.32
CA CYS A 97 -4.20 -2.58 -5.64
C CYS A 97 -4.80 -3.94 -5.25
N ALA A 98 -5.95 -3.95 -4.57
CA ALA A 98 -6.86 -5.09 -4.42
C ALA A 98 -8.29 -4.57 -4.21
N ASN A 99 -9.26 -5.23 -4.84
CA ASN A 99 -10.69 -5.00 -4.66
C ASN A 99 -11.47 -6.28 -5.04
N HIS A 100 -11.87 -7.04 -4.03
CA HIS A 100 -12.64 -8.28 -4.23
C HIS A 100 -13.57 -8.59 -3.06
N LEU A 101 -14.65 -9.32 -3.33
CA LEU A 101 -15.52 -9.84 -2.29
C LEU A 101 -14.79 -10.92 -1.47
N VAL A 102 -15.03 -10.91 -0.17
CA VAL A 102 -14.69 -12.02 0.72
C VAL A 102 -15.89 -12.96 0.72
N VAL A 103 -15.72 -14.14 0.13
CA VAL A 103 -16.78 -15.16 -0.02
C VAL A 103 -16.40 -16.42 0.74
N ALA A 104 -17.36 -17.33 0.95
CA ALA A 104 -17.12 -18.57 1.70
C ALA A 104 -15.99 -19.46 1.13
N THR A 105 -15.65 -19.29 -0.15
CA THR A 105 -14.54 -20.00 -0.80
C THR A 105 -13.19 -19.30 -0.65
N THR A 106 -13.16 -18.05 -0.18
CA THR A 106 -11.93 -17.31 0.12
C THR A 106 -11.27 -17.90 1.36
N LYS A 107 -10.24 -18.73 1.16
CA LYS A 107 -9.49 -19.33 2.27
C LYS A 107 -8.15 -18.62 2.41
N MET A 108 -8.00 -17.80 3.45
CA MET A 108 -6.71 -17.29 3.87
C MET A 108 -5.94 -18.41 4.60
N GLN A 109 -4.71 -18.66 4.16
CA GLN A 109 -3.80 -19.62 4.75
C GLN A 109 -2.53 -18.91 5.21
N GLU A 110 -1.94 -19.34 6.32
CA GLU A 110 -0.63 -18.83 6.73
C GLU A 110 0.42 -19.16 5.67
N HIS A 111 1.32 -18.21 5.41
CA HIS A 111 2.41 -18.45 4.48
C HIS A 111 3.48 -19.29 5.19
N ALA A 112 3.84 -20.46 4.62
CA ALA A 112 4.78 -21.41 5.25
C ALA A 112 6.16 -20.82 5.64
N GLY A 113 6.58 -19.73 4.99
CA GLY A 113 7.81 -19.01 5.30
C GLY A 113 7.69 -17.73 6.14
N SER A 114 6.49 -17.36 6.63
CA SER A 114 6.29 -16.14 7.42
C SER A 114 5.01 -16.17 8.25
N ASP A 115 5.16 -16.08 9.57
CA ASP A 115 4.10 -15.89 10.58
C ASP A 115 3.33 -14.57 10.45
N LYS A 116 3.92 -13.58 9.76
CA LYS A 116 3.33 -12.26 9.47
C LYS A 116 2.60 -12.19 8.13
N SER A 117 2.50 -13.30 7.40
CA SER A 117 1.97 -13.29 6.05
C SER A 117 0.88 -14.33 5.83
N CYS A 118 -0.15 -13.96 5.08
CA CYS A 118 -1.25 -14.83 4.68
C CYS A 118 -1.32 -14.90 3.15
N VAL A 119 -1.75 -16.04 2.60
CA VAL A 119 -1.98 -16.26 1.17
C VAL A 119 -3.42 -16.68 0.90
N TRP A 120 -3.97 -16.25 -0.23
CA TRP A 120 -5.31 -16.65 -0.66
C TRP A 120 -5.50 -16.47 -2.18
N HIS A 121 -6.60 -17.01 -2.69
CA HIS A 121 -7.07 -16.80 -4.05
C HIS A 121 -8.31 -15.89 -4.06
N ALA A 122 -8.42 -15.02 -5.06
CA ALA A 122 -9.58 -14.15 -5.23
C ALA A 122 -9.84 -13.81 -6.71
N LEU A 123 -11.11 -13.50 -7.02
CA LEU A 123 -11.50 -12.81 -8.24
C LEU A 123 -11.46 -11.30 -7.97
N ASP A 124 -10.41 -10.63 -8.44
CA ASP A 124 -10.06 -9.24 -8.11
C ASP A 124 -10.36 -8.26 -9.24
N PHE A 125 -10.73 -7.04 -8.88
CA PHE A 125 -11.15 -5.97 -9.79
C PHE A 125 -10.30 -4.69 -9.65
N ALA A 126 -9.08 -4.76 -9.11
CA ALA A 126 -8.23 -3.57 -8.92
C ALA A 126 -7.87 -2.84 -10.22
N ASP A 127 -7.80 -3.56 -11.34
CA ASP A 127 -7.46 -3.00 -12.66
C ASP A 127 -8.69 -2.66 -13.52
N CYS A 128 -9.87 -2.53 -12.92
CA CYS A 128 -11.15 -2.37 -13.62
C CYS A 128 -11.51 -3.54 -14.56
N GLU A 129 -10.95 -4.73 -14.30
CA GLU A 129 -11.22 -5.98 -15.00
C GLU A 129 -11.18 -7.12 -13.98
N LEU A 130 -12.10 -8.09 -14.10
CA LEU A 130 -12.19 -9.21 -13.17
C LEU A 130 -11.13 -10.26 -13.49
N LYS A 131 -10.17 -10.48 -12.59
CA LYS A 131 -9.04 -11.39 -12.78
C LYS A 131 -8.92 -12.38 -11.62
N GLU A 132 -8.59 -13.63 -11.94
CA GLU A 132 -8.24 -14.60 -10.91
C GLU A 132 -6.79 -14.40 -10.47
N GLU A 133 -6.60 -13.99 -9.22
CA GLU A 133 -5.32 -13.64 -8.64
C GLU A 133 -5.03 -14.53 -7.43
N MET A 134 -3.74 -14.85 -7.23
CA MET A 134 -3.24 -15.43 -5.99
C MET A 134 -2.44 -14.34 -5.27
N PHE A 135 -2.86 -14.01 -4.06
CA PHE A 135 -2.29 -12.95 -3.26
C PHE A 135 -1.50 -13.49 -2.08
N ALA A 136 -0.49 -12.73 -1.68
CA ALA A 136 0.15 -12.83 -0.37
C ALA A 136 0.16 -11.44 0.25
N ILE A 137 -0.25 -11.32 1.50
CA ILE A 137 -0.21 -10.06 2.25
C ILE A 137 0.70 -10.23 3.45
N ARG A 138 1.50 -9.20 3.74
CA ARG A 138 2.38 -9.14 4.90
C ARG A 138 2.02 -7.95 5.76
N PHE A 139 1.84 -8.19 7.06
CA PHE A 139 1.58 -7.17 8.06
C PHE A 139 2.86 -6.81 8.85
N GLY A 140 2.85 -5.66 9.54
CA GLY A 140 3.99 -5.23 10.35
C GLY A 140 4.23 -6.06 11.63
N SER A 141 3.15 -6.57 12.23
CA SER A 141 3.14 -7.38 13.46
C SER A 141 2.42 -8.71 13.23
N VAL A 142 2.78 -9.74 14.00
CA VAL A 142 2.12 -11.07 14.00
C VAL A 142 0.72 -10.98 14.62
N GLU A 143 0.48 -10.08 15.57
CA GLU A 143 -0.85 -9.90 16.18
C GLU A 143 -1.92 -9.52 15.13
N ASN A 144 -1.47 -8.96 14.00
CA ASN A 144 -2.30 -8.52 12.89
C ASN A 144 -2.68 -9.65 11.92
N THR A 145 -2.09 -10.85 12.03
CA THR A 145 -2.40 -12.00 11.14
C THR A 145 -3.58 -12.85 11.61
N ASN A 146 -4.20 -12.53 12.76
CA ASN A 146 -5.37 -13.24 13.27
C ASN A 146 -6.66 -13.07 12.42
N LEU A 147 -6.57 -12.55 11.19
CA LEU A 147 -7.66 -12.46 10.21
C LEU A 147 -8.28 -13.83 9.86
N HIS A 148 -7.62 -14.95 10.15
CA HIS A 148 -8.10 -16.30 9.86
C HIS A 148 -9.42 -16.69 10.57
N GLN A 149 -9.97 -15.83 11.43
CA GLN A 149 -11.22 -16.06 12.19
C GLN A 149 -12.45 -15.31 11.65
N LEU A 150 -12.32 -14.57 10.55
CA LEU A 150 -13.44 -13.92 9.85
C LEU A 150 -13.93 -14.78 8.68
#